data_AF-A0A937PI19-F1
#
_entry.id   AF-A0A937PI19-F1
#
_cell.length_a   1.000
_cell.length_b   1.000
_cell.length_c   1.000
_cell.angle_alpha   90.00
_cell.angle_beta   90.00
_cell.angle_gamma   90.00
#
_symmetry.space_group_name_H-M   'P 1'
#
loop_
_entity.id
_entity.type
_entity.pdbx_description
1 polymer ?
#
loop_
_entity_poly.entity_id
_entity_poly.type
_entity_poly.pdbx_seq_one_letter_code
_entity_poly.pdbx_strand_id
1 'polypeptide(L)'
;FAAEFLVFVGSYSSTTVPWIQGYTLLGVLGVVVTAGYILWMLQKVFYGPPLEQYDGTADADALEKVYMFALVAVIMLVGIYPAVITDVFKLGITPIVGLLGG
;
A
#
# COMPACT_ATOMS: atom_id res chain seq x y z
N PHE A 1 -2.78 -3.14 0.44
CA PHE A 1 -3.96 -4.04 0.31
C PHE A 1 -5.23 -3.51 0.97
N ALA A 2 -5.43 -3.58 2.31
CA ALA A 2 -6.74 -3.26 2.92
C ALA A 2 -7.26 -1.86 2.57
N ALA A 3 -6.37 -0.86 2.60
CA ALA A 3 -6.68 0.50 2.15
C ALA A 3 -7.06 0.58 0.67
N GLU A 4 -6.26 -0.03 -0.22
CA GLU A 4 -6.54 -0.04 -1.67
C GLU A 4 -7.85 -0.76 -2.01
N PHE A 5 -8.13 -1.87 -1.33
CA PHE A 5 -9.39 -2.60 -1.49
C PHE A 5 -10.59 -1.72 -1.15
N LEU A 6 -10.55 -1.02 -0.01
CA LEU A 6 -11.60 -0.07 0.38
C LEU A 6 -11.75 1.06 -0.65
N VAL A 7 -10.65 1.58 -1.19
CA VAL A 7 -10.67 2.62 -2.24
C VAL A 7 -11.34 2.09 -3.50
N PHE A 8 -10.99 0.89 -3.97
CA PHE A 8 -11.58 0.33 -5.19
C PHE A 8 -13.05 -0.02 -5.03
N VAL A 9 -13.43 -0.68 -3.92
CA VAL A 9 -14.84 -1.00 -3.65
C VAL A 9 -15.67 0.28 -3.49
N GLY A 10 -15.18 1.25 -2.71
CA GLY A 10 -15.87 2.53 -2.51
C GLY A 10 -16.01 3.33 -3.80
N SER A 11 -14.96 3.38 -4.63
CA SER A 11 -14.99 4.11 -5.90
C SER A 11 -15.90 3.42 -6.92
N TYR A 12 -15.85 2.10 -7.03
CA TYR A 12 -16.66 1.36 -8.00
C TYR A 12 -18.16 1.45 -7.72
N SER A 13 -18.54 1.47 -6.44
CA SER A 13 -19.94 1.61 -6.01
C SER A 13 -20.45 3.05 -6.01
N SER A 14 -19.59 4.05 -6.24
CA SER A 14 -19.99 5.46 -6.26
C SER A 14 -20.78 5.81 -7.52
N THR A 15 -21.76 6.70 -7.37
CA THR A 15 -22.52 7.30 -8.47
C THR A 15 -22.27 8.80 -8.62
N THR A 16 -21.38 9.37 -7.79
CA THR A 16 -21.15 10.82 -7.70
C THR A 16 -20.42 11.37 -8.91
N VAL A 17 -19.45 10.61 -9.44
CA VAL A 17 -18.62 11.01 -10.59
C VAL A 17 -19.02 10.17 -11.80
N PRO A 18 -19.36 10.80 -12.95
CA PRO A 18 -19.60 10.06 -14.18
C PRO A 18 -18.39 9.21 -14.55
N TRP A 19 -18.64 7.97 -14.99
CA TRP A 19 -17.59 7.05 -15.46
C TRP A 19 -16.59 6.56 -14.40
N ILE A 20 -16.92 6.70 -13.11
CA ILE A 20 -16.02 6.30 -12.02
C ILE A 20 -15.63 4.82 -12.05
N GLN A 21 -16.49 3.93 -12.54
CA GLN A 21 -16.16 2.51 -12.71
C GLN A 21 -15.01 2.30 -13.70
N GLY A 22 -14.98 3.08 -14.79
CA GLY A 22 -13.92 3.06 -15.78
C GLY A 22 -12.58 3.55 -15.20
N TYR A 23 -12.61 4.65 -14.46
CA TYR A 23 -11.41 5.15 -13.76
C TYR A 23 -10.91 4.19 -12.68
N THR A 24 -11.83 3.53 -11.96
CA THR A 24 -11.48 2.50 -10.97
C THR A 24 -10.77 1.32 -11.64
N LEU A 25 -11.27 0.84 -12.78
CA LEU A 25 -10.63 -0.24 -13.53
C LEU A 25 -9.23 0.13 -14.02
N LEU A 26 -9.05 1.36 -14.51
CA LEU A 26 -7.72 1.88 -14.86
C LEU A 26 -6.80 1.94 -13.63
N GLY A 27 -7.32 2.34 -12.47
CA GLY A 27 -6.57 2.34 -11.22
C GLY A 27 -6.10 0.95 -10.79
N VAL A 28 -6.94 -0.08 -10.97
CA VAL A 28 -6.58 -1.48 -10.65
C VAL A 28 -5.40 -1.97 -11.49
N LEU A 29 -5.23 -1.52 -12.74
CA LEU A 29 -4.05 -1.86 -13.53
C LEU A 29 -2.74 -1.40 -12.87
N GLY A 30 -2.78 -0.33 -12.07
CA GLY A 30 -1.65 0.14 -11.27
C GLY A 30 -1.12 -0.91 -10.30
N VAL A 31 -1.97 -1.81 -9.80
CA VAL A 31 -1.56 -2.93 -8.93
C VAL A 31 -0.63 -3.88 -9.68
N VAL A 32 -0.95 -4.19 -10.94
CA VAL A 32 -0.14 -5.08 -11.78
C VAL A 32 1.21 -4.45 -12.09
N VAL A 33 1.21 -3.16 -12.45
CA VAL A 33 2.46 -2.41 -12.71
C VAL A 33 3.33 -2.36 -11.45
N THR A 34 2.74 -2.08 -10.29
CA THR A 34 3.45 -2.02 -9.01
C THR A 34 4.06 -3.38 -8.66
N ALA A 35 3.29 -4.46 -8.78
CA ALA A 35 3.78 -5.81 -8.53
C ALA A 35 4.94 -6.17 -9.48
N GLY A 36 4.78 -5.90 -10.79
CA GLY A 36 5.81 -6.14 -11.79
C GLY A 36 7.11 -5.39 -11.49
N TYR A 37 7.02 -4.11 -11.16
CA TYR A 37 8.18 -3.29 -10.81
C TYR A 37 8.89 -3.77 -9.54
N ILE A 38 8.15 -4.09 -8.48
CA ILE A 38 8.74 -4.58 -7.22
C ILE A 38 9.41 -5.95 -7.42
N LEU A 39 8.78 -6.87 -8.13
CA LEU A 39 9.36 -8.18 -8.42
C LEU A 39 10.61 -8.06 -9.29
N TRP A 40 10.58 -7.18 -10.30
CA TRP A 40 11.74 -6.91 -11.14
C TRP A 40 12.91 -6.30 -10.35
N MET A 41 12.61 -5.40 -9.40
CA MET A 41 13.60 -4.84 -8.49
C MET A 41 14.20 -5.92 -7.58
N LEU A 42 13.38 -6.76 -6.95
CA LEU A 42 13.85 -7.87 -6.11
C LEU A 42 14.72 -8.84 -6.92
N GLN A 43 14.33 -9.16 -8.15
CA GLN A 43 15.13 -10.01 -9.04
C GLN A 43 16.52 -9.42 -9.28
N LYS A 44 16.61 -8.11 -9.53
CA LYS A 44 17.89 -7.44 -9.79
C LYS A 44 18.76 -7.30 -8.55
N VAL A 45 18.16 -7.06 -7.38
CA VAL A 45 18.89 -6.76 -6.14
C VAL A 45 19.32 -8.03 -5.41
N PHE A 46 18.44 -9.03 -5.31
CA PHE A 46 18.68 -10.21 -4.46
C PHE A 46 18.90 -11.50 -5.25
N TYR A 47 18.30 -11.65 -6.44
CA TYR A 47 18.33 -12.91 -7.20
C TYR A 47 19.21 -12.83 -8.46
N GLY A 48 19.91 -11.72 -8.68
CA GLY A 48 20.86 -11.52 -9.76
C GLY A 48 22.27 -11.99 -9.39
N PRO A 49 23.22 -11.95 -10.34
CA PRO A 49 24.63 -12.16 -10.01
C PRO A 49 25.10 -11.05 -9.04
N PRO A 50 25.94 -11.39 -8.04
CA PRO A 50 26.47 -10.41 -7.11
C PRO A 50 27.31 -9.38 -7.87
N LEU A 51 27.19 -8.10 -7.49
CA LEU A 51 27.99 -7.03 -8.09
C LEU A 51 29.22 -6.79 -7.22
N GLU A 52 30.40 -6.78 -7.86
CA GLU A 52 31.70 -6.56 -7.19
C GLU A 52 31.75 -5.28 -6.34
N GLN A 53 30.99 -4.25 -6.72
CA GLN A 53 30.93 -2.98 -5.99
C GLN A 53 30.32 -3.08 -4.58
N TYR A 54 29.60 -4.16 -4.27
CA TYR A 54 28.98 -4.40 -2.97
C TYR A 54 29.71 -5.48 -2.16
N ASP A 55 30.81 -6.02 -2.69
CA ASP A 55 31.60 -7.03 -1.98
C ASP A 55 32.19 -6.45 -0.70
N GLY A 56 32.00 -7.15 0.42
CA GLY A 56 32.45 -6.72 1.74
C GLY A 56 31.53 -5.73 2.46
N THR A 57 30.33 -5.44 1.93
CA THR A 57 29.30 -4.68 2.66
C THR A 57 28.89 -5.47 3.91
N ALA A 58 28.90 -4.81 5.07
CA ALA A 58 28.48 -5.45 6.32
C ALA A 58 26.98 -5.76 6.31
N ASP A 59 26.60 -6.83 7.00
CA ASP A 59 25.19 -7.12 7.28
C ASP A 59 24.57 -6.03 8.17
N ALA A 60 23.24 -5.95 8.13
CA ALA A 60 22.48 -4.98 8.92
C ALA A 60 22.83 -5.07 10.42
N ASP A 61 23.16 -3.93 11.02
CA ASP A 61 23.44 -3.80 12.44
C ASP A 61 22.16 -3.96 13.28
N ALA A 62 22.31 -4.16 14.59
CA ALA A 62 21.21 -4.36 15.52
C ALA A 62 20.18 -3.21 15.47
N LEU A 63 20.65 -1.96 15.35
CA LEU A 63 19.76 -0.80 15.24
C LEU A 63 18.95 -0.81 13.93
N GLU A 64 19.59 -1.13 12.80
CA GLU A 64 18.92 -1.21 11.50
C GLU A 64 17.83 -2.29 11.50
N LYS A 65 18.13 -3.45 12.13
CA LYS A 65 17.16 -4.53 12.32
C LYS A 65 15.97 -4.12 13.18
N VAL A 66 16.20 -3.36 14.25
CA VAL A 66 15.10 -2.85 15.10
C VAL A 66 14.17 -1.93 14.32
N TYR A 67 14.70 -1.00 13.53
CA TYR A 67 13.87 -0.12 12.71
C TYR A 67 13.08 -0.87 11.64
N MET A 68 13.73 -1.81 10.92
CA MET A 68 13.05 -2.66 9.94
C MET A 68 11.91 -3.45 10.60
N PHE A 69 12.17 -4.07 11.75
CA PHE A 69 11.17 -4.86 12.44
C PHE A 69 10.01 -4.01 12.97
N ALA A 70 10.29 -2.82 13.52
CA ALA A 70 9.26 -1.90 13.99
C ALA A 70 8.32 -1.47 12.84
N LEU A 71 8.88 -1.14 11.67
CA LEU A 71 8.07 -0.79 10.50
C LEU A 71 7.22 -1.96 10.00
N VAL A 72 7.81 -3.16 9.90
CA VAL A 72 7.07 -4.37 9.53
C VAL A 72 5.96 -4.67 10.53
N ALA A 73 6.21 -4.51 11.83
CA ALA A 73 5.20 -4.73 12.86
C ALA A 73 4.01 -3.78 12.70
N VAL A 74 4.24 -2.50 12.41
CA VAL A 74 3.16 -1.53 12.15
C VAL A 74 2.38 -1.89 10.88
N ILE A 75 3.07 -2.24 9.79
CA ILE A 75 2.45 -2.68 8.54
C ILE A 75 1.55 -3.91 8.79
N MET A 76 2.05 -4.89 9.55
CA MET A 76 1.31 -6.10 9.90
C MET A 76 0.11 -5.79 10.80
N LEU A 77 0.27 -4.94 11.82
CA LEU A 77 -0.81 -4.53 12.72
C LEU A 77 -1.96 -3.88 11.95
N VAL A 78 -1.66 -2.92 11.08
CA VAL A 78 -2.68 -2.24 10.28
C VAL A 78 -3.25 -3.16 9.19
N GLY A 79 -2.43 -4.07 8.65
CA GLY A 79 -2.86 -5.05 7.66
C GLY A 79 -3.84 -6.08 8.21
N ILE A 80 -3.60 -6.58 9.43
CA ILE A 80 -4.46 -7.57 10.11
C ILE A 80 -5.69 -6.91 10.72
N TYR A 81 -5.52 -5.76 11.38
CA TYR A 81 -6.60 -5.04 12.05
C TYR A 81 -6.68 -3.59 11.54
N PRO A 82 -7.25 -3.37 10.33
CA PRO A 82 -7.30 -2.03 9.73
C PRO A 82 -8.19 -1.05 10.51
N ALA A 83 -9.10 -1.54 11.37
CA ALA A 83 -9.98 -0.74 12.20
C ALA A 83 -9.24 0.27 13.09
N VAL A 84 -8.01 -0.04 13.51
CA VAL A 84 -7.15 0.87 14.30
C VAL A 84 -7.05 2.25 13.66
N ILE A 85 -7.01 2.30 12.31
CA ILE A 85 -6.92 3.55 11.57
C ILE A 85 -8.25 3.91 10.90
N THR A 86 -8.98 2.94 10.34
CA THR A 86 -10.20 3.25 9.58
C THR A 86 -11.33 3.82 10.42
N ASP A 87 -11.41 3.50 11.70
CA ASP A 87 -12.42 4.09 12.59
C ASP A 87 -12.13 5.57 12.88
N VAL A 88 -10.85 5.94 12.97
CA VAL A 88 -10.45 7.36 13.08
C VAL A 88 -10.82 8.12 11.80
N PHE A 89 -10.61 7.51 10.63
CA PHE A 89 -11.03 8.12 9.36
C PHE A 89 -12.53 8.30 9.25
N LYS A 90 -13.33 7.30 9.67
CA LYS A 90 -14.80 7.40 9.65
C LYS A 90 -15.29 8.65 10.39
N LEU A 91 -14.75 8.92 11.58
CA LEU A 91 -15.11 10.11 12.37
C LEU A 91 -14.83 11.42 11.60
N GLY A 92 -13.74 11.49 10.84
CA GLY A 92 -13.38 12.66 10.05
C GLY A 92 -14.16 12.80 8.73
N ILE A 93 -14.48 11.69 8.06
CA ILE A 93 -15.11 11.72 6.73
C ILE A 93 -16.65 11.79 6.79
N THR A 94 -17.31 11.28 7.83
CA THR A 94 -18.78 11.30 7.93
C THR A 94 -19.37 12.72 7.80
N PRO A 95 -18.84 13.76 8.46
CA PRO A 95 -19.32 15.13 8.27
C PRO A 95 -19.15 15.63 6.82
N ILE A 96 -18.04 15.28 6.17
CA ILE A 96 -17.72 15.70 4.81
C ILE A 96 -18.69 15.05 3.81
N VAL A 97 -18.94 13.75 3.96
CA VAL A 97 -19.90 13.01 3.11
C VAL A 97 -21.32 13.57 3.28
N GLY A 98 -21.71 13.92 4.50
CA GLY A 98 -22.99 14.57 4.78
C GLY A 98 -23.18 15.91 4.05
N LEU A 99 -22.11 16.68 3.86
CA LEU A 99 -22.14 17.93 3.07
C LEU A 99 -22.28 17.69 1.56
N LEU A 100 -21.86 16.51 1.07
CA LEU A 100 -21.83 16.16 -0.35
C LEU A 100 -23.07 15.39 -0.82
N GLY A 101 -24.06 15.19 0.06
CA GLY A 101 -25.37 14.62 -0.31
C GLY A 101 -25.64 13.19 0.16
N GLY A 102 -24.79 12.62 1.02
CA GLY A 102 -24.98 11.29 1.61
C GLY A 102 -24.37 10.15 0.81
#